data_AF-A0A843GQQ5-F1
#
_entry.id   AF-A0A843GQQ5-F1
#
_cell.length_a   1.000
_cell.length_b   1.000
_cell.length_c   1.000
_cell.angle_alpha   90.00
_cell.angle_beta   90.00
_cell.angle_gamma   90.00
#
_symmetry.space_group_name_H-M   'P 1'
#
loop_
_entity.id
_entity.type
_entity.pdbx_description
1 polymer ?
#
loop_
_entity_poly.entity_id
_entity_poly.type
_entity_poly.pdbx_seq_one_letter_code
_entity_poly.pdbx_strand_id
1 'polypeptide(L)'
;MLIKIGDTFKKFDGFQKKTAESIHIIFDNSEITCSLDHRFKSPDNQDIYAKDLKRGSLVKNNTFEISRVLQIEEVGVKTVYTPLNIDGALYETTNGIIHHNCSFIGSSNTLISGNVLEKLVEMEPVEVQFEDLSFSIYKRPEAGHFYLMGCDPCAGVGGDYACIQVIEIKDKYHMEQVATYRSNTVKPGEFARIIDKVSKMYNDASFIIENNDPGKQVVEEIWYTLENPNLLNTEKAGKGLGTKSDKRSKLDACLELQRVIDAEILTIHDGVTISELSRFEEQSPNVFKAAKGNHDDTVSALYWAVYATLQPEIDMDNIKIKEETKEISNMTVDMMADAMEYNDDFWSDFK
;
A
#
# COMPACT_ATOMS: atom_id res chain seq x y z
N MET A 1 20.62 25.65 0.83
CA MET A 1 22.05 25.31 0.56
C MET A 1 22.21 25.00 -0.93
N LEU A 2 23.42 24.88 -1.49
CA LEU A 2 23.62 24.54 -2.91
C LEU A 2 24.34 23.19 -3.03
N ILE A 3 23.93 22.37 -3.99
CA ILE A 3 24.61 21.12 -4.34
C ILE A 3 24.94 21.11 -5.83
N LYS A 4 26.02 20.43 -6.22
CA LYS A 4 26.46 20.32 -7.61
C LYS A 4 25.80 19.11 -8.29
N ILE A 5 25.19 19.34 -9.45
CA ILE A 5 24.53 18.35 -10.30
C ILE A 5 25.00 18.58 -11.72
N GLY A 6 25.90 17.71 -12.19
CA GLY A 6 26.66 17.95 -13.42
C GLY A 6 27.35 19.30 -13.38
N ASP A 7 27.14 20.13 -14.41
CA ASP A 7 27.76 21.47 -14.51
C ASP A 7 26.96 22.59 -13.80
N THR A 8 25.89 22.25 -13.06
CA THR A 8 25.01 23.24 -12.42
C THR A 8 24.94 23.08 -10.91
N PHE A 9 24.58 24.16 -10.21
CA PHE A 9 24.27 24.12 -8.78
C PHE A 9 22.77 24.27 -8.57
N LYS A 10 22.16 23.34 -7.81
CA LYS A 10 20.74 23.44 -7.40
C LYS A 10 20.62 23.77 -5.93
N LYS A 11 19.57 24.53 -5.60
CA LYS A 11 19.15 24.74 -4.21
C LYS A 11 18.53 23.46 -3.65
N PHE A 12 18.78 23.23 -2.37
CA PHE A 12 18.15 22.16 -1.61
C PHE A 12 17.81 22.65 -0.21
N ASP A 13 16.76 22.05 0.36
CA ASP A 13 16.03 22.60 1.52
C ASP A 13 16.51 22.03 2.85
N GLY A 14 17.32 20.97 2.83
CA GLY A 14 17.84 20.34 4.03
C GLY A 14 18.43 18.97 3.72
N PHE A 15 18.83 18.26 4.77
CA PHE A 15 19.18 16.85 4.68
C PHE A 15 18.14 16.04 5.46
N GLN A 16 17.63 14.99 4.83
CA GLN A 16 16.93 13.91 5.51
C GLN A 16 17.97 12.91 6.03
N LYS A 17 17.75 12.37 7.23
CA LYS A 17 18.64 11.38 7.85
C LYS A 17 17.92 10.03 7.95
N LYS A 18 18.51 8.96 7.43
CA LYS A 18 18.01 7.58 7.57
C LYS A 18 19.02 6.78 8.39
N THR A 19 18.55 5.82 9.17
CA THR A 19 19.44 4.80 9.73
C THR A 19 19.34 3.56 8.85
N ALA A 20 20.48 3.08 8.33
CA ALA A 20 20.50 1.94 7.41
C ALA A 20 21.75 1.09 7.61
N GLU A 21 21.64 -0.21 7.34
CA GLU A 21 22.81 -1.06 7.14
C GLU A 21 23.68 -0.45 6.05
N SER A 22 24.96 -0.28 6.38
CA SER A 22 25.90 0.49 5.59
C SER A 22 27.20 -0.26 5.41
N ILE A 23 27.84 0.01 4.28
CA ILE A 23 29.18 -0.46 3.95
C ILE A 23 30.10 0.73 3.71
N HIS A 24 31.38 0.54 4.00
CA HIS A 24 32.44 1.46 3.64
C HIS A 24 33.20 0.86 2.46
N ILE A 25 33.22 1.58 1.34
CA ILE A 25 33.83 1.14 0.09
C ILE A 25 35.05 2.02 -0.16
N ILE A 26 36.20 1.35 -0.29
CA ILE A 26 37.48 1.98 -0.62
C ILE A 26 37.74 1.71 -2.10
N PHE A 27 37.82 2.78 -2.89
CA PHE A 27 38.26 2.74 -4.27
C PHE A 27 39.74 3.08 -4.38
N ASP A 28 40.30 2.94 -5.59
CA ASP A 28 41.68 3.32 -5.91
C ASP A 28 41.97 4.82 -5.82
N ASN A 29 40.93 5.66 -5.87
CA ASN A 29 41.05 7.13 -5.92
C ASN A 29 40.11 7.88 -4.97
N SER A 30 39.23 7.18 -4.25
CA SER A 30 38.19 7.76 -3.41
C SER A 30 37.65 6.73 -2.42
N GLU A 31 36.82 7.18 -1.48
CA GLU A 31 36.12 6.30 -0.54
C GLU A 31 34.72 6.85 -0.24
N ILE A 32 33.81 5.96 0.16
CA ILE A 32 32.44 6.31 0.53
C ILE A 32 31.91 5.36 1.59
N THR A 33 31.11 5.89 2.52
CA THR A 33 30.20 5.10 3.35
C THR A 33 28.78 5.34 2.87
N CYS A 34 28.07 4.28 2.52
CA CYS A 34 26.71 4.37 1.99
C CYS A 34 25.87 3.16 2.41
N SER A 35 24.55 3.30 2.28
CA SER A 35 23.60 2.21 2.49
C SER A 35 23.69 1.16 1.38
N LEU A 36 23.25 -0.07 1.68
CA LEU A 36 23.31 -1.20 0.73
C LEU A 36 22.53 -0.97 -0.59
N ASP A 37 21.50 -0.14 -0.54
CA ASP A 37 20.66 0.29 -1.68
C ASP A 37 21.21 1.52 -2.42
N HIS A 38 22.38 2.04 -2.04
CA HIS A 38 22.99 3.17 -2.72
C HIS A 38 23.32 2.81 -4.17
N ARG A 39 22.92 3.68 -5.11
CA ARG A 39 23.02 3.44 -6.55
C ARG A 39 24.23 4.14 -7.15
N PHE A 40 25.10 3.37 -7.78
CA PHE A 40 26.22 3.81 -8.60
C PHE A 40 25.88 3.69 -10.09
N LYS A 41 26.66 4.37 -10.93
CA LYS A 41 26.66 4.16 -12.38
C LYS A 41 27.87 3.34 -12.81
N SER A 42 27.66 2.32 -13.62
CA SER A 42 28.74 1.60 -14.30
C SER A 42 29.36 2.45 -15.43
N PRO A 43 30.54 2.07 -15.97
CA PRO A 43 31.13 2.73 -17.13
C PRO A 43 30.20 2.81 -18.35
N ASP A 44 29.30 1.83 -18.51
CA ASP A 44 28.28 1.75 -19.56
C ASP A 44 26.92 2.38 -19.19
N ASN A 45 26.87 3.20 -18.13
CA ASN A 45 25.68 3.94 -17.65
C ASN A 45 24.53 3.10 -17.06
N GLN A 46 24.75 1.80 -16.82
CA GLN A 46 23.80 0.98 -16.07
C GLN A 46 23.85 1.31 -14.58
N ASP A 47 22.73 1.08 -13.89
CA ASP A 47 22.66 1.21 -12.44
C ASP A 47 23.27 -0.04 -11.78
N ILE A 48 24.13 0.18 -10.78
CA ILE A 48 24.69 -0.89 -9.93
C ILE A 48 24.47 -0.49 -8.47
N TYR A 49 23.96 -1.40 -7.64
CA TYR A 49 23.77 -1.14 -6.22
C TYR A 49 25.02 -1.45 -5.41
N ALA A 50 25.18 -0.76 -4.28
CA ALA A 50 26.30 -0.93 -3.36
C ALA A 50 26.45 -2.39 -2.88
N LYS A 51 25.33 -3.04 -2.57
CA LYS A 51 25.28 -4.47 -2.20
C LYS A 51 25.80 -5.43 -3.28
N ASP A 52 25.78 -5.02 -4.55
CA ASP A 52 26.19 -5.85 -5.69
C ASP A 52 27.65 -5.62 -6.08
N LEU A 53 28.31 -4.61 -5.49
CA LEU A 53 29.73 -4.33 -5.74
C LEU A 53 30.62 -5.40 -5.11
N LYS A 54 31.73 -5.68 -5.79
CA LYS A 54 32.77 -6.61 -5.35
C LYS A 54 34.13 -5.97 -5.59
N ARG A 55 35.18 -6.53 -4.98
CA ARG A 55 36.56 -6.12 -5.29
C ARG A 55 36.80 -6.23 -6.79
N GLY A 56 37.26 -5.14 -7.40
CA GLY A 56 37.47 -5.02 -8.84
C GLY A 56 36.31 -4.44 -9.64
N SER A 57 35.12 -4.27 -9.05
CA SER A 57 34.00 -3.56 -9.69
C SER A 57 34.38 -2.13 -10.08
N LEU A 58 33.85 -1.65 -11.19
CA LEU A 58 34.10 -0.32 -11.74
C LEU A 58 32.85 0.54 -11.63
N VAL A 59 33.00 1.77 -11.15
CA VAL A 59 31.94 2.77 -11.10
C VAL A 59 32.41 4.06 -11.76
N LYS A 60 31.50 4.84 -12.31
CA LYS A 60 31.80 6.18 -12.84
C LYS A 60 32.16 7.14 -11.72
N ASN A 61 33.13 8.00 -12.00
CA ASN A 61 33.55 9.08 -11.13
C ASN A 61 33.70 10.35 -11.97
N ASN A 62 33.09 11.46 -11.54
CA ASN A 62 33.14 12.68 -12.35
C ASN A 62 34.49 13.41 -12.29
N THR A 63 35.30 13.12 -11.27
CA THR A 63 36.65 13.69 -11.12
C THR A 63 37.72 12.82 -11.79
N PHE A 64 37.58 11.50 -11.73
CA PHE A 64 38.59 10.55 -12.19
C PHE A 64 38.14 9.66 -13.37
N GLU A 65 36.99 9.95 -13.97
CA GLU A 65 36.24 9.14 -14.96
C GLU A 65 35.74 7.80 -14.41
N ILE A 66 36.61 7.01 -13.77
CA ILE A 66 36.32 5.69 -13.22
C ILE A 66 36.98 5.53 -11.84
N SER A 67 36.27 4.88 -10.92
CA SER A 67 36.79 4.40 -9.64
C SER A 67 36.68 2.87 -9.60
N ARG A 68 37.76 2.20 -9.17
CA ARG A 68 37.81 0.74 -9.01
C ARG A 68 37.74 0.36 -7.54
N VAL A 69 36.81 -0.53 -7.18
CA VAL A 69 36.67 -1.03 -5.81
C VAL A 69 37.91 -1.83 -5.43
N LEU A 70 38.62 -1.40 -4.39
CA LEU A 70 39.74 -2.14 -3.80
C LEU A 70 39.27 -3.01 -2.63
N GLN A 71 38.37 -2.48 -1.80
CA GLN A 71 37.91 -3.11 -0.57
C GLN A 71 36.49 -2.66 -0.21
N ILE A 72 35.75 -3.55 0.43
CA ILE A 72 34.42 -3.27 0.99
C ILE A 72 34.45 -3.77 2.44
N GLU A 73 34.07 -2.91 3.37
CA GLU A 73 34.01 -3.19 4.80
C GLU A 73 32.57 -3.03 5.30
N GLU A 74 32.08 -4.01 6.05
CA GLU A 74 30.82 -3.88 6.77
C GLU A 74 31.00 -2.95 7.96
N VAL A 75 30.20 -1.88 8.03
CA VAL A 75 30.26 -0.90 9.13
C VAL A 75 28.99 -0.92 9.99
N GLY A 76 28.13 -1.92 9.76
CA GLY A 76 26.86 -2.11 10.44
C GLY A 76 25.88 -0.98 10.15
N VAL A 77 25.02 -0.71 11.12
CA VAL A 77 23.97 0.30 11.02
C VAL A 77 24.57 1.70 11.23
N LYS A 78 24.43 2.58 10.22
CA LYS A 78 24.89 3.98 10.27
C LYS A 78 23.78 4.94 9.90
N THR A 79 23.93 6.19 10.34
CA THR A 79 23.10 7.29 9.87
C THR A 79 23.64 7.82 8.55
N VAL A 80 22.83 7.77 7.49
CA VAL A 80 23.11 8.30 6.16
C VAL A 80 22.24 9.52 5.88
N TYR A 81 22.70 10.41 5.00
CA TYR A 81 22.05 11.68 4.71
C TYR A 81 21.70 11.79 3.23
N THR A 82 20.52 12.33 2.92
CA THR A 82 20.09 12.64 1.54
C THR A 82 19.59 14.07 1.48
N PRO A 83 20.01 14.88 0.49
CA PRO A 83 19.52 16.24 0.34
C PRO A 83 18.05 16.24 -0.13
N LEU A 84 17.23 17.08 0.48
CA LEU A 84 15.81 17.23 0.16
C LEU A 84 15.57 18.05 -1.12
N ASN A 85 14.51 17.69 -1.86
CA ASN A 85 14.07 18.36 -3.09
C ASN A 85 15.08 18.29 -4.26
N ILE A 86 15.73 17.12 -4.40
CA ILE A 86 16.68 16.85 -5.49
C ILE A 86 16.39 15.51 -6.19
N ASP A 87 15.10 15.16 -6.31
CA ASP A 87 14.69 13.83 -6.77
C ASP A 87 15.16 13.50 -8.19
N GLY A 88 15.60 12.24 -8.35
CA GLY A 88 16.10 11.68 -9.62
C GLY A 88 17.43 12.26 -10.11
N ALA A 89 18.06 13.19 -9.39
CA ALA A 89 19.33 13.77 -9.80
C ALA A 89 20.52 13.04 -9.17
N LEU A 90 21.54 12.82 -9.98
CA LEU A 90 22.87 12.41 -9.54
C LEU A 90 23.63 13.66 -9.08
N TYR A 91 24.02 13.72 -7.81
CA TYR A 91 24.73 14.86 -7.24
C TYR A 91 26.15 14.48 -6.83
N GLU A 92 27.07 15.44 -6.92
CA GLU A 92 28.48 15.23 -6.62
C GLU A 92 28.80 15.59 -5.18
N THR A 93 29.49 14.70 -4.47
CA THR A 93 30.15 15.04 -3.21
C THR A 93 31.58 15.49 -3.47
N THR A 94 32.22 16.06 -2.45
CA THR A 94 33.62 16.54 -2.47
C THR A 94 34.64 15.49 -2.90
N ASN A 95 34.23 14.22 -2.94
CA ASN A 95 35.07 13.05 -3.20
C ASN A 95 35.03 12.66 -4.70
N GLY A 96 34.26 13.38 -5.53
CA GLY A 96 34.08 13.10 -6.95
C GLY A 96 33.15 11.93 -7.28
N ILE A 97 32.69 11.21 -6.24
CA ILE A 97 31.74 10.10 -6.36
C ILE A 97 30.36 10.68 -6.67
N ILE A 98 29.70 10.05 -7.64
CA ILE A 98 28.33 10.38 -8.02
C ILE A 98 27.40 9.76 -6.99
N HIS A 99 26.76 10.58 -6.16
CA HIS A 99 25.73 10.14 -5.25
C HIS A 99 24.38 10.11 -5.95
N HIS A 100 23.59 9.10 -5.62
CA HIS A 100 22.15 9.10 -5.82
C HIS A 100 21.44 9.39 -4.48
N ASN A 101 20.23 9.94 -4.53
CA ASN A 101 19.37 9.98 -3.34
C ASN A 101 19.21 8.57 -2.77
N CYS A 102 19.32 8.42 -1.45
CA CYS A 102 18.93 7.18 -0.80
C CYS A 102 17.46 6.90 -1.14
N SER A 103 17.10 5.63 -1.33
CA SER A 103 15.68 5.25 -1.37
C SER A 103 15.14 5.44 0.06
N PHE A 104 14.51 6.60 0.26
CA PHE A 104 13.72 6.83 1.46
C PHE A 104 12.37 6.15 1.27
N ILE A 105 11.90 5.52 2.34
CA ILE A 105 10.48 5.20 2.48
C ILE A 105 9.83 6.56 2.79
N GLY A 106 9.23 7.20 1.77
CA GLY A 106 8.67 8.56 1.87
C GLY A 106 9.55 9.65 1.22
N SER A 107 9.21 10.06 0.00
CA SER A 107 9.69 11.32 -0.60
C SER A 107 9.17 12.53 0.19
N SER A 108 9.73 13.73 -0.01
CA SER A 108 9.23 14.96 0.66
C SER A 108 7.79 15.34 0.30
N ASN A 109 7.22 14.68 -0.70
CA ASN A 109 5.89 14.93 -1.26
C ASN A 109 4.91 13.76 -1.08
N THR A 110 5.23 12.73 -0.27
CA THR A 110 4.29 11.64 -0.02
C THR A 110 3.07 12.10 0.76
N LEU A 111 1.93 11.45 0.52
CA LEU A 111 0.70 11.67 1.28
C LEU A 111 0.95 11.43 2.79
N ILE A 112 1.61 10.33 3.12
CA ILE A 112 1.97 10.00 4.51
C ILE A 112 3.40 10.45 4.77
N SER A 113 3.64 11.08 5.92
CA SER A 113 4.99 11.54 6.26
C SER A 113 5.95 10.35 6.44
N GLY A 114 7.21 10.53 6.02
CA GLY A 114 8.23 9.48 6.15
C GLY A 114 8.41 8.96 7.58
N ASN A 115 8.27 9.82 8.60
CA ASN A 115 8.36 9.41 10.01
C ASN A 115 7.25 8.46 10.44
N VAL A 116 6.06 8.57 9.83
CA VAL A 116 4.92 7.67 10.12
C VAL A 116 5.08 6.39 9.30
N LEU A 117 5.49 6.49 8.03
CA LEU A 117 5.79 5.33 7.19
C LEU A 117 6.86 4.43 7.80
N GLU A 118 7.91 4.99 8.43
CA GLU A 118 8.97 4.23 9.11
C GLU A 118 8.47 3.42 10.32
N LYS A 119 7.30 3.78 10.87
CA LYS A 119 6.68 3.05 11.99
C LYS A 119 5.75 1.93 11.52
N LEU A 120 5.37 1.89 10.24
CA LEU A 120 4.54 0.81 9.70
C LEU A 120 5.37 -0.47 9.68
N VAL A 121 4.77 -1.56 10.17
CA VAL A 121 5.42 -2.86 10.26
C VAL A 121 4.59 -3.84 9.46
N GLU A 122 5.19 -4.41 8.41
CA GLU A 122 4.54 -5.46 7.65
C GLU A 122 4.34 -6.71 8.52
N MET A 123 3.23 -7.41 8.30
CA MET A 123 2.93 -8.69 8.92
C MET A 123 2.77 -9.73 7.82
N GLU A 124 3.24 -10.95 8.06
CA GLU A 124 2.90 -12.08 7.20
C GLU A 124 1.42 -12.46 7.41
N PRO A 125 0.67 -12.76 6.34
CA PRO A 125 -0.71 -13.21 6.47
C PRO A 125 -0.79 -14.53 7.23
N VAL A 126 -1.78 -14.66 8.11
CA VAL A 126 -2.07 -15.91 8.84
C VAL A 126 -2.70 -16.95 7.93
N GLU A 127 -3.28 -16.52 6.81
CA GLU A 127 -3.84 -17.40 5.78
C GLU A 127 -3.83 -16.68 4.43
N VAL A 128 -3.62 -17.45 3.37
CA VAL A 128 -3.80 -16.99 1.98
C VAL A 128 -4.81 -17.90 1.29
N GLN A 129 -5.80 -17.32 0.63
CA GLN A 129 -6.89 -18.03 -0.06
C GLN A 129 -6.97 -17.67 -1.55
N PHE A 130 -7.90 -18.35 -2.23
CA PHE A 130 -8.11 -18.40 -3.68
C PHE A 130 -7.02 -19.14 -4.43
N GLU A 131 -7.36 -19.70 -5.59
CA GLU A 131 -6.46 -20.56 -6.38
C GLU A 131 -5.18 -19.84 -6.80
N ASP A 132 -5.27 -18.52 -7.02
CA ASP A 132 -4.17 -17.65 -7.41
C ASP A 132 -3.47 -16.98 -6.23
N LEU A 133 -3.80 -17.36 -4.99
CA LEU A 133 -3.24 -16.80 -3.75
C LEU A 133 -3.43 -15.28 -3.65
N SER A 134 -4.50 -14.76 -4.26
CA SER A 134 -4.76 -13.32 -4.34
C SER A 134 -5.40 -12.73 -3.09
N PHE A 135 -5.81 -13.54 -2.11
CA PHE A 135 -6.46 -13.06 -0.88
C PHE A 135 -5.63 -13.37 0.37
N SER A 136 -5.04 -12.33 0.95
CA SER A 136 -4.25 -12.39 2.17
C SER A 136 -5.10 -12.02 3.38
N ILE A 137 -5.14 -12.88 4.40
CA ILE A 137 -5.84 -12.67 5.67
C ILE A 137 -4.79 -12.46 6.75
N TYR A 138 -4.79 -11.29 7.37
CA TYR A 138 -3.94 -10.95 8.53
C TYR A 138 -4.66 -11.26 9.85
N LYS A 139 -5.99 -11.12 9.86
CA LYS A 139 -6.85 -11.44 10.99
C LYS A 139 -8.15 -12.06 10.49
N ARG A 140 -8.48 -13.25 11.01
CA ARG A 140 -9.74 -13.94 10.67
C ARG A 140 -10.95 -13.10 11.09
N PRO A 141 -12.09 -13.19 10.37
CA PRO A 141 -13.33 -12.53 10.78
C PRO A 141 -13.77 -13.04 12.16
N GLU A 142 -14.14 -12.12 13.04
CA GLU A 142 -14.67 -12.40 14.36
C GLU A 142 -16.15 -12.06 14.41
N ALA A 143 -16.99 -12.98 14.88
CA ALA A 143 -18.43 -12.79 14.91
C ALA A 143 -18.80 -11.53 15.72
N GLY A 144 -19.72 -10.74 15.18
CA GLY A 144 -20.21 -9.52 15.82
C GLY A 144 -19.32 -8.30 15.66
N HIS A 145 -18.13 -8.42 15.09
CA HIS A 145 -17.27 -7.28 14.77
C HIS A 145 -17.76 -6.55 13.50
N PHE A 146 -17.41 -5.27 13.42
CA PHE A 146 -17.80 -4.39 12.31
C PHE A 146 -16.63 -4.19 11.34
N TYR A 147 -16.90 -4.38 10.05
CA TYR A 147 -15.90 -4.30 9.00
C TYR A 147 -16.37 -3.38 7.88
N LEU A 148 -15.43 -2.63 7.32
CA LEU A 148 -15.60 -1.83 6.12
C LEU A 148 -14.66 -2.34 5.04
N MET A 149 -15.09 -2.25 3.79
CA MET A 149 -14.24 -2.59 2.65
C MET A 149 -14.17 -1.44 1.65
N GLY A 150 -12.99 -1.24 1.09
CA GLY A 150 -12.80 -0.41 -0.10
C GLY A 150 -12.37 -1.29 -1.26
N CYS A 151 -12.97 -1.05 -2.42
CA CYS A 151 -12.70 -1.83 -3.62
C CYS A 151 -12.30 -0.92 -4.78
N ASP A 152 -11.17 -1.24 -5.41
CA ASP A 152 -10.68 -0.57 -6.62
C ASP A 152 -10.69 -1.55 -7.79
N PRO A 153 -11.66 -1.46 -8.72
CA PRO A 153 -11.77 -2.37 -9.85
C PRO A 153 -10.75 -2.11 -10.97
N CYS A 154 -10.23 -3.17 -11.58
CA CYS A 154 -9.47 -3.08 -12.83
C CYS A 154 -10.16 -3.80 -14.00
N ALA A 155 -9.60 -3.68 -15.21
CA ALA A 155 -10.11 -4.35 -16.40
C ALA A 155 -9.68 -5.83 -16.53
N GLY A 156 -8.71 -6.29 -15.75
CA GLY A 156 -8.22 -7.69 -15.78
C GLY A 156 -7.29 -8.03 -16.94
N VAL A 157 -6.51 -7.06 -17.44
CA VAL A 157 -5.66 -7.21 -18.64
C VAL A 157 -4.16 -7.25 -18.34
N GLY A 158 -3.76 -7.41 -17.08
CA GLY A 158 -2.35 -7.50 -16.66
C GLY A 158 -1.62 -6.16 -16.47
N GLY A 159 -2.36 -5.04 -16.43
CA GLY A 159 -1.85 -3.72 -16.07
C GLY A 159 -2.08 -3.42 -14.59
N ASP A 160 -3.07 -2.57 -14.31
CA ASP A 160 -3.52 -2.23 -12.96
C ASP A 160 -4.18 -3.44 -12.27
N TYR A 161 -4.17 -3.42 -10.94
CA TYR A 161 -4.71 -4.48 -10.10
C TYR A 161 -6.11 -4.16 -9.61
N ALA A 162 -6.99 -5.15 -9.59
CA ALA A 162 -8.22 -5.08 -8.82
C ALA A 162 -7.88 -5.38 -7.36
N CYS A 163 -8.27 -4.47 -6.46
CA CYS A 163 -7.88 -4.51 -5.06
C CYS A 163 -9.10 -4.45 -4.12
N ILE A 164 -9.06 -5.23 -3.04
CA ILE A 164 -9.98 -5.09 -1.90
C ILE A 164 -9.14 -4.86 -0.66
N GLN A 165 -9.55 -3.88 0.14
CA GLN A 165 -9.00 -3.61 1.46
C GLN A 165 -10.10 -3.85 2.48
N VAL A 166 -9.87 -4.72 3.46
CA VAL A 166 -10.82 -4.99 4.55
C VAL A 166 -10.27 -4.39 5.83
N ILE A 167 -11.04 -3.49 6.44
CA ILE A 167 -10.68 -2.81 7.68
C ILE A 167 -11.67 -3.20 8.77
N GLU A 168 -11.17 -3.75 9.87
CA GLU A 168 -11.91 -3.88 11.12
C GLU A 168 -11.99 -2.52 11.82
N ILE A 169 -13.19 -2.13 12.20
CA ILE A 169 -13.43 -0.90 12.96
C ILE A 169 -13.82 -1.30 14.38
N LYS A 170 -12.87 -1.20 15.31
CA LYS A 170 -13.12 -1.51 16.74
C LYS A 170 -13.84 -0.34 17.41
N ASP A 171 -13.34 0.86 17.16
CA ASP A 171 -13.95 2.14 17.51
C ASP A 171 -13.38 3.25 16.60
N LYS A 172 -13.83 4.50 16.80
CA LYS A 172 -13.38 5.64 15.97
C LYS A 172 -11.90 6.03 16.11
N TYR A 173 -11.19 5.45 17.06
CA TYR A 173 -9.76 5.65 17.31
C TYR A 173 -8.92 4.40 17.06
N HIS A 174 -9.54 3.24 16.80
CA HIS A 174 -8.83 1.98 16.56
C HIS A 174 -9.41 1.22 15.36
N MET A 175 -8.66 1.22 14.28
CA MET A 175 -8.94 0.53 13.02
C MET A 175 -7.76 -0.36 12.64
N GLU A 176 -8.04 -1.49 11.99
CA GLU A 176 -7.02 -2.46 11.62
C GLU A 176 -7.30 -3.03 10.23
N GLN A 177 -6.31 -2.98 9.33
CA GLN A 177 -6.38 -3.68 8.05
C GLN A 177 -6.26 -5.19 8.29
N VAL A 178 -7.34 -5.95 8.07
CA VAL A 178 -7.42 -7.37 8.43
C VAL A 178 -7.30 -8.32 7.25
N ALA A 179 -7.57 -7.84 6.03
CA ALA A 179 -7.42 -8.64 4.82
C ALA A 179 -7.19 -7.78 3.58
N THR A 180 -6.53 -8.35 2.57
CA THR A 180 -6.32 -7.73 1.26
C THR A 180 -6.60 -8.73 0.14
N TYR A 181 -7.25 -8.26 -0.92
CA TYR A 181 -7.31 -8.96 -2.21
C TYR A 181 -6.52 -8.16 -3.24
N ARG A 182 -5.77 -8.83 -4.10
CA ARG A 182 -5.03 -8.18 -5.20
C ARG A 182 -4.86 -9.11 -6.40
N SER A 183 -5.43 -8.75 -7.55
CA SER A 183 -5.27 -9.50 -8.81
C SER A 183 -5.36 -8.59 -10.04
N ASN A 184 -4.47 -8.77 -11.02
CA ASN A 184 -4.48 -7.99 -12.28
C ASN A 184 -5.07 -8.76 -13.47
N THR A 185 -5.59 -9.96 -13.23
CA THR A 185 -6.16 -10.86 -14.25
C THR A 185 -7.64 -11.14 -14.04
N VAL A 186 -8.17 -10.84 -12.85
CA VAL A 186 -9.60 -10.99 -12.54
C VAL A 186 -10.45 -10.07 -13.41
N LYS A 187 -11.53 -10.61 -13.96
CA LYS A 187 -12.47 -9.85 -14.77
C LYS A 187 -13.49 -9.12 -13.89
N PRO A 188 -14.04 -7.97 -14.32
CA PRO A 188 -14.98 -7.20 -13.50
C PRO A 188 -16.16 -8.00 -12.92
N GLY A 189 -16.80 -8.86 -13.71
CA GLY A 189 -17.93 -9.67 -13.23
C GLY A 189 -17.54 -10.74 -12.20
N GLU A 190 -16.31 -11.27 -12.28
CA GLU A 190 -15.78 -12.20 -11.27
C GLU A 190 -15.36 -11.44 -10.02
N PHE A 191 -14.74 -10.27 -10.19
CA PHE A 191 -14.38 -9.39 -9.10
C PHE A 191 -15.60 -8.97 -8.26
N ALA A 192 -16.75 -8.72 -8.89
CA ALA A 192 -18.02 -8.48 -8.20
C ALA A 192 -18.42 -9.65 -7.26
N ARG A 193 -18.24 -10.89 -7.70
CA ARG A 193 -18.54 -12.10 -6.89
C ARG A 193 -17.54 -12.26 -5.75
N ILE A 194 -16.28 -11.91 -5.98
CA ILE A 194 -15.25 -11.91 -4.93
C ILE A 194 -15.58 -10.86 -3.86
N ILE A 195 -15.96 -9.64 -4.25
CA ILE A 195 -16.39 -8.60 -3.30
C ILE A 195 -17.57 -9.09 -2.46
N ASP A 196 -18.61 -9.66 -3.09
CA ASP A 196 -19.77 -10.20 -2.39
C ASP A 196 -19.39 -11.31 -1.40
N LYS A 197 -18.50 -12.23 -1.81
CA LYS A 197 -17.98 -13.29 -0.95
C LYS A 197 -17.20 -12.74 0.25
N VAL A 198 -16.31 -11.78 0.03
CA VAL A 198 -15.51 -11.17 1.10
C VAL A 198 -16.41 -10.37 2.06
N SER A 199 -17.41 -9.64 1.55
CA SER A 199 -18.40 -8.93 2.36
C SER A 199 -19.13 -9.89 3.31
N LYS A 200 -19.65 -11.00 2.78
CA LYS A 200 -20.32 -12.04 3.58
C LYS A 200 -19.38 -12.72 4.58
N MET A 201 -18.12 -12.95 4.19
CA MET A 201 -17.11 -13.55 5.05
C MET A 201 -16.79 -12.66 6.27
N TYR A 202 -16.76 -11.34 6.10
CA TYR A 202 -16.47 -10.37 7.16
C TYR A 202 -17.75 -9.74 7.73
N ASN A 203 -18.71 -10.59 8.14
CA ASN A 203 -19.95 -10.19 8.82
C ASN A 203 -20.81 -9.19 8.04
N ASP A 204 -21.07 -9.46 6.76
CA ASP A 204 -21.84 -8.56 5.90
C ASP A 204 -21.21 -7.16 5.85
N ALA A 205 -19.87 -7.12 5.72
CA ALA A 205 -19.10 -5.87 5.72
C ALA A 205 -19.68 -4.88 4.69
N SER A 206 -19.83 -3.62 5.09
CA SER A 206 -20.23 -2.55 4.18
C SER A 206 -19.06 -2.16 3.30
N PHE A 207 -19.32 -1.93 2.02
CA PHE A 207 -18.25 -1.74 1.05
C PHE A 207 -18.54 -0.61 0.08
N ILE A 208 -17.46 0.07 -0.33
CA ILE A 208 -17.50 1.17 -1.26
C ILE A 208 -16.66 0.84 -2.49
N ILE A 209 -17.19 1.16 -3.67
CA ILE A 209 -16.57 0.80 -4.95
C ILE A 209 -16.47 2.05 -5.82
N GLU A 210 -15.27 2.32 -6.37
CA GLU A 210 -15.10 3.32 -7.41
C GLU A 210 -15.85 2.89 -8.67
N ASN A 211 -16.76 3.73 -9.19
CA ASN A 211 -17.61 3.38 -10.33
C ASN A 211 -17.11 3.92 -11.69
N ASN A 212 -15.83 4.29 -11.77
CA ASN A 212 -15.20 4.69 -13.03
C ASN A 212 -14.88 3.45 -13.89
N ASP A 213 -14.95 3.60 -15.22
CA ASP A 213 -14.57 2.59 -16.22
C ASP A 213 -15.02 1.13 -15.87
N PRO A 214 -14.15 0.18 -15.44
CA PRO A 214 -14.58 -1.20 -15.13
C PRO A 214 -15.49 -1.28 -13.90
N GLY A 215 -15.39 -0.32 -12.97
CA GLY A 215 -16.15 -0.32 -11.73
C GLY A 215 -17.65 -0.16 -11.93
N LYS A 216 -18.08 0.48 -13.03
CA LYS A 216 -19.49 0.53 -13.40
C LYS A 216 -20.10 -0.85 -13.57
N GLN A 217 -19.39 -1.76 -14.25
CA GLN A 217 -19.86 -3.13 -14.44
C GLN A 217 -19.91 -3.89 -13.11
N VAL A 218 -18.93 -3.66 -12.24
CA VAL A 218 -18.88 -4.29 -10.90
C VAL A 218 -20.07 -3.88 -10.05
N VAL A 219 -20.37 -2.58 -9.95
CA VAL A 219 -21.49 -2.11 -9.14
C VAL A 219 -22.84 -2.54 -9.70
N GLU A 220 -22.98 -2.62 -11.03
CA GLU A 220 -24.21 -3.11 -11.67
C GLU A 220 -24.42 -4.61 -11.41
N GLU A 221 -23.38 -5.44 -11.51
CA GLU A 221 -23.47 -6.87 -11.18
C GLU A 221 -23.80 -7.08 -9.69
N ILE A 222 -23.15 -6.34 -8.78
CA ILE A 222 -23.44 -6.42 -7.35
C ILE A 222 -24.89 -6.04 -7.05
N TRP A 223 -25.37 -4.96 -7.65
CA TRP A 223 -26.69 -4.41 -7.32
C TRP A 223 -27.83 -5.19 -7.96
N TYR A 224 -27.73 -5.51 -9.25
CA TYR A 224 -28.82 -6.12 -10.01
C TYR A 224 -28.78 -7.65 -10.05
N THR A 225 -27.60 -8.26 -9.87
CA THR A 225 -27.44 -9.72 -9.95
C THR A 225 -27.23 -10.34 -8.59
N LEU A 226 -26.28 -9.81 -7.80
CA LEU A 226 -25.93 -10.38 -6.49
C LEU A 226 -26.81 -9.85 -5.35
N GLU A 227 -27.51 -8.73 -5.59
CA GLU A 227 -28.45 -8.09 -4.67
C GLU A 227 -27.86 -7.83 -3.27
N ASN A 228 -26.56 -7.52 -3.20
CA ASN A 228 -25.91 -7.26 -1.91
C ASN A 228 -26.24 -5.83 -1.41
N PRO A 229 -26.97 -5.69 -0.29
CA PRO A 229 -27.46 -4.40 0.18
C PRO A 229 -26.38 -3.57 0.89
N ASN A 230 -25.19 -4.14 1.15
CA ASN A 230 -24.11 -3.49 1.90
C ASN A 230 -23.23 -2.59 1.02
N LEU A 231 -23.57 -2.42 -0.26
CA LEU A 231 -22.93 -1.45 -1.14
C LEU A 231 -23.28 -0.01 -0.69
N LEU A 232 -22.27 0.73 -0.27
CA LEU A 232 -22.37 2.15 0.03
C LEU A 232 -22.41 2.97 -1.27
N ASN A 233 -23.42 3.83 -1.38
CA ASN A 233 -23.66 4.64 -2.57
C ASN A 233 -23.55 6.12 -2.23
N THR A 234 -22.53 6.79 -2.78
CA THR A 234 -22.30 8.23 -2.54
C THR A 234 -22.95 9.09 -3.62
N GLU A 235 -23.43 8.48 -4.70
CA GLU A 235 -24.21 9.17 -5.71
C GLU A 235 -25.60 9.49 -5.19
N LYS A 236 -26.19 10.57 -5.71
CA LYS A 236 -27.59 10.91 -5.37
C LYS A 236 -28.51 9.78 -5.81
N ALA A 237 -29.53 9.48 -5.00
CA ALA A 237 -30.55 8.50 -5.32
C ALA A 237 -31.07 8.65 -6.77
N GLY A 238 -30.98 7.56 -7.54
CA GLY A 238 -31.40 7.52 -8.94
C GLY A 238 -30.40 8.09 -9.97
N LYS A 239 -29.19 8.52 -9.56
CA LYS A 239 -28.16 9.03 -10.49
C LYS A 239 -27.03 8.06 -10.82
N GLY A 240 -26.82 7.05 -9.98
CA GLY A 240 -25.77 6.06 -10.16
C GLY A 240 -25.69 5.10 -8.96
N LEU A 241 -24.82 4.11 -9.10
CA LEU A 241 -24.47 3.14 -8.06
C LEU A 241 -22.99 3.28 -7.71
N GLY A 242 -22.64 3.00 -6.46
CA GLY A 242 -21.28 3.11 -5.94
C GLY A 242 -20.80 4.54 -5.78
N THR A 243 -19.49 4.73 -5.90
CA THR A 243 -18.85 6.02 -5.63
C THR A 243 -18.29 6.61 -6.89
N LYS A 244 -18.82 7.77 -7.25
CA LYS A 244 -18.22 8.55 -8.32
C LYS A 244 -16.93 9.17 -7.85
N SER A 245 -15.88 8.82 -8.58
CA SER A 245 -14.61 9.46 -8.38
C SER A 245 -14.54 10.79 -9.12
N ASP A 246 -14.36 11.86 -8.36
CA ASP A 246 -13.92 13.13 -8.87
C ASP A 246 -12.71 13.64 -8.07
N LYS A 247 -12.11 14.74 -8.52
CA LYS A 247 -10.93 15.32 -7.86
C LYS A 247 -11.18 15.65 -6.39
N ARG A 248 -12.42 15.98 -6.03
CA ARG A 248 -12.78 16.34 -4.66
C ARG A 248 -12.96 15.08 -3.81
N SER A 249 -13.73 14.08 -4.26
CA SER A 249 -13.93 12.85 -3.48
C SER A 249 -12.63 12.08 -3.27
N LYS A 250 -11.74 12.02 -4.29
CA LYS A 250 -10.39 11.44 -4.11
C LYS A 250 -9.55 12.22 -3.10
N LEU A 251 -9.59 13.56 -3.15
CA LEU A 251 -8.86 14.40 -2.21
C LEU A 251 -9.37 14.20 -0.78
N ASP A 252 -10.69 14.26 -0.58
CA ASP A 252 -11.32 14.06 0.72
C ASP A 252 -10.94 12.67 1.30
N ALA A 253 -10.95 11.63 0.47
CA ALA A 253 -10.52 10.30 0.87
C ALA A 253 -9.01 10.20 1.20
N CYS A 254 -8.14 10.83 0.40
CA CYS A 254 -6.70 10.86 0.67
C CYS A 254 -6.39 11.60 1.97
N LEU A 255 -7.03 12.74 2.22
CA LEU A 255 -6.83 13.53 3.43
C LEU A 255 -7.33 12.78 4.68
N GLU A 256 -8.42 12.03 4.55
CA GLU A 256 -8.90 11.19 5.65
C GLU A 256 -7.95 10.01 5.91
N LEU A 257 -7.45 9.37 4.85
CA LEU A 257 -6.41 8.32 4.96
C LEU A 257 -5.16 8.86 5.66
N GLN A 258 -4.69 10.05 5.25
CA GLN A 258 -3.56 10.73 5.90
C GLN A 258 -3.86 10.96 7.38
N ARG A 259 -5.04 11.49 7.71
CA ARG A 259 -5.45 11.78 9.09
C ARG A 259 -5.42 10.53 9.97
N VAL A 260 -5.98 9.41 9.52
CA VAL A 260 -6.05 8.19 10.35
C VAL A 260 -4.71 7.48 10.49
N ILE A 261 -3.84 7.53 9.48
CA ILE A 261 -2.50 6.95 9.56
C ILE A 261 -1.58 7.84 10.42
N ASP A 262 -1.56 9.16 10.20
CA ASP A 262 -0.71 10.08 10.97
C ASP A 262 -1.10 10.13 12.46
N ALA A 263 -2.38 9.89 12.77
CA ALA A 263 -2.89 9.79 14.13
C ALA A 263 -2.74 8.39 14.76
N GLU A 264 -2.12 7.43 14.06
CA GLU A 264 -1.98 6.02 14.49
C GLU A 264 -3.33 5.35 14.81
N ILE A 265 -4.42 5.81 14.18
CA ILE A 265 -5.78 5.25 14.30
C ILE A 265 -5.91 3.97 13.46
N LEU A 266 -5.32 3.96 12.26
CA LEU A 266 -5.35 2.82 11.35
C LEU A 266 -4.01 2.08 11.37
N THR A 267 -4.04 0.81 11.77
CA THR A 267 -2.89 -0.10 11.63
C THR A 267 -2.95 -0.81 10.28
N ILE A 268 -1.82 -0.82 9.57
CA ILE A 268 -1.67 -1.42 8.22
C ILE A 268 -0.62 -2.52 8.31
N HIS A 269 -0.95 -3.69 7.77
CA HIS A 269 -0.14 -4.90 7.86
C HIS A 269 0.42 -5.35 6.50
N ASP A 270 -0.29 -5.03 5.42
CA ASP A 270 0.04 -5.49 4.07
C ASP A 270 1.28 -4.79 3.51
N GLY A 271 2.36 -5.57 3.31
CA GLY A 271 3.65 -5.05 2.84
C GLY A 271 3.60 -4.39 1.46
N VAL A 272 2.71 -4.85 0.57
CA VAL A 272 2.50 -4.22 -0.75
C VAL A 272 1.87 -2.84 -0.58
N THR A 273 0.84 -2.74 0.25
CA THR A 273 0.16 -1.48 0.60
C THR A 273 1.13 -0.48 1.23
N ILE A 274 1.96 -0.93 2.19
CA ILE A 274 3.00 -0.09 2.81
C ILE A 274 4.01 0.40 1.76
N SER A 275 4.45 -0.48 0.86
CA SER A 275 5.35 -0.14 -0.24
C SER A 275 4.73 0.89 -1.20
N GLU A 276 3.46 0.71 -1.60
CA GLU A 276 2.77 1.67 -2.46
C GLU A 276 2.55 3.02 -1.76
N LEU A 277 2.17 3.04 -0.48
CA LEU A 277 2.06 4.26 0.35
C LEU A 277 3.37 5.05 0.37
N SER A 278 4.51 4.37 0.43
CA SER A 278 5.84 5.02 0.45
C SER A 278 6.18 5.76 -0.84
N ARG A 279 5.41 5.54 -1.92
CA ARG A 279 5.58 6.13 -3.25
C ARG A 279 4.32 6.86 -3.72
N PHE A 280 3.30 7.00 -2.86
CA PHE A 280 2.07 7.70 -3.17
C PHE A 280 2.24 9.19 -2.84
N GLU A 281 2.45 10.00 -3.87
CA GLU A 281 2.95 11.37 -3.74
C GLU A 281 2.08 12.39 -4.48
N GLU A 282 2.15 13.64 -4.03
CA GLU A 282 1.49 14.77 -4.67
C GLU A 282 2.17 15.09 -6.01
N GLN A 283 1.50 14.76 -7.12
CA GLN A 283 1.97 15.02 -8.48
C GLN A 283 1.66 16.44 -8.95
N SER A 284 0.58 17.02 -8.42
CA SER A 284 0.17 18.41 -8.63
C SER A 284 -0.72 18.83 -7.46
N PRO A 285 -0.94 20.14 -7.21
CA PRO A 285 -1.67 20.61 -6.03
C PRO A 285 -2.99 19.86 -5.80
N ASN A 286 -3.09 19.17 -4.67
CA ASN A 286 -4.21 18.34 -4.23
C ASN A 286 -4.51 17.11 -5.12
N VAL A 287 -3.51 16.58 -5.83
CA VAL A 287 -3.63 15.38 -6.66
C VAL A 287 -2.51 14.42 -6.31
N PHE A 288 -2.86 13.35 -5.62
CA PHE A 288 -1.96 12.29 -5.19
C PHE A 288 -2.06 11.08 -6.11
N LYS A 289 -0.91 10.51 -6.48
CA LYS A 289 -0.79 9.29 -7.29
C LYS A 289 0.52 8.57 -6.98
N ALA A 290 0.62 7.31 -7.40
CA ALA A 290 1.90 6.63 -7.45
C ALA A 290 2.97 7.44 -8.21
N ALA A 291 4.19 7.45 -7.67
CA ALA A 291 5.37 7.91 -8.38
C ALA A 291 5.52 7.15 -9.71
N LYS A 292 5.99 7.85 -10.75
CA LYS A 292 6.06 7.34 -12.12
C LYS A 292 6.63 5.91 -12.20
N GLY A 293 5.85 4.98 -12.78
CA GLY A 293 6.24 3.58 -12.98
C GLY A 293 5.92 2.65 -11.82
N ASN A 294 5.19 3.13 -10.80
CA ASN A 294 4.66 2.31 -9.71
C ASN A 294 3.13 2.23 -9.79
N HIS A 295 2.58 1.26 -9.06
CA HIS A 295 1.14 1.10 -8.85
C HIS A 295 0.68 1.82 -7.58
N ASP A 296 -0.59 2.20 -7.52
CA ASP A 296 -1.29 2.74 -6.35
C ASP A 296 -2.64 2.06 -6.10
N ASP A 297 -2.90 0.92 -6.72
CA ASP A 297 -4.20 0.24 -6.68
C ASP A 297 -4.58 -0.19 -5.25
N THR A 298 -3.60 -0.65 -4.45
CA THR A 298 -3.86 -1.07 -3.06
C THR A 298 -4.12 0.14 -2.16
N VAL A 299 -3.45 1.26 -2.43
CA VAL A 299 -3.67 2.54 -1.75
C VAL A 299 -5.03 3.13 -2.14
N SER A 300 -5.44 2.94 -3.39
CA SER A 300 -6.72 3.40 -3.90
C SER A 300 -7.89 2.69 -3.23
N ALA A 301 -7.84 1.37 -3.17
CA ALA A 301 -8.78 0.60 -2.37
C ALA A 301 -8.75 1.02 -0.88
N LEU A 302 -7.58 1.36 -0.33
CA LEU A 302 -7.44 1.69 1.09
C LEU A 302 -8.06 3.05 1.43
N TYR A 303 -7.80 4.09 0.64
CA TYR A 303 -8.42 5.40 0.89
C TYR A 303 -9.92 5.30 0.74
N TRP A 304 -10.44 4.45 -0.14
CA TRP A 304 -11.87 4.21 -0.27
C TRP A 304 -12.43 3.52 0.98
N ALA A 305 -11.77 2.47 1.48
CA ALA A 305 -12.16 1.80 2.71
C ALA A 305 -12.24 2.77 3.90
N VAL A 306 -11.28 3.70 3.99
CA VAL A 306 -11.29 4.76 5.01
C VAL A 306 -12.38 5.80 4.73
N TYR A 307 -12.59 6.22 3.49
CA TYR A 307 -13.65 7.15 3.10
C TYR A 307 -15.05 6.60 3.40
N ALA A 308 -15.22 5.27 3.44
CA ALA A 308 -16.46 4.64 3.89
C ALA A 308 -16.88 5.09 5.30
N THR A 309 -15.92 5.40 6.19
CA THR A 309 -16.20 5.90 7.56
C THR A 309 -16.86 7.27 7.58
N LEU A 310 -16.75 8.03 6.48
CA LEU A 310 -17.36 9.37 6.34
C LEU A 310 -18.79 9.31 5.78
N GLN A 311 -19.28 8.12 5.41
CA GLN A 311 -20.60 8.00 4.80
C GLN A 311 -21.70 8.12 5.86
N PRO A 312 -22.82 8.80 5.55
CA PRO A 312 -23.92 9.00 6.50
C PRO A 312 -24.52 7.70 7.06
N GLU A 313 -24.39 6.60 6.34
CA GLU A 313 -24.85 5.26 6.73
C GLU A 313 -23.99 4.65 7.85
N ILE A 314 -22.75 5.13 8.03
CA ILE A 314 -21.81 4.59 9.01
C ILE A 314 -21.82 5.46 10.27
N ASP A 315 -22.34 4.91 11.36
CA ASP A 315 -22.33 5.55 12.68
C ASP A 315 -21.09 5.12 13.48
N MET A 316 -20.03 5.91 13.36
CA MET A 316 -18.75 5.70 14.06
C MET A 316 -18.84 5.88 15.58
N ASP A 317 -19.90 6.52 16.11
CA ASP A 317 -20.11 6.66 17.56
C ASP A 317 -20.90 5.47 18.14
N ASN A 318 -21.66 4.76 17.31
CA ASN A 318 -22.43 3.57 17.70
C ASN A 318 -22.06 2.35 16.83
N ILE A 319 -20.77 2.03 16.76
CA ILE A 319 -20.31 0.77 16.15
C ILE A 319 -20.89 -0.38 16.97
N LYS A 320 -21.95 -1.00 16.43
CA LYS A 320 -22.60 -2.14 17.07
C LYS A 320 -21.69 -3.34 16.93
N ILE A 321 -20.85 -3.57 17.93
CA ILE A 321 -20.39 -4.93 18.19
C ILE A 321 -21.65 -5.70 18.57
N LYS A 322 -22.18 -6.54 17.69
CA LYS A 322 -23.33 -7.39 18.04
C LYS A 322 -22.84 -8.35 19.10
N GLU A 323 -23.10 -8.04 20.37
CA GLU A 323 -22.86 -8.98 21.47
C GLU A 323 -23.52 -10.31 21.10
N GLU A 324 -22.77 -11.40 21.21
CA GLU A 324 -23.31 -12.75 21.08
C GLU A 324 -24.57 -12.84 21.95
N THR A 325 -25.74 -12.95 21.32
CA THR A 325 -26.90 -13.49 22.01
C THR A 325 -26.47 -14.87 22.48
N LYS A 326 -26.26 -15.02 23.79
CA LYS A 326 -26.19 -16.30 24.50
C LYS A 326 -27.50 -17.07 24.29
N GLU A 327 -27.69 -17.61 23.10
CA GLU A 327 -28.69 -18.61 22.75
C GLU A 327 -28.01 -19.79 22.05
N ILE A 328 -26.85 -20.23 22.54
CA ILE A 328 -26.25 -21.54 22.21
C ILE A 328 -26.40 -22.52 23.38
N SER A 329 -27.20 -22.21 24.41
CA SER A 329 -27.39 -23.14 25.54
C SER A 329 -28.43 -24.25 25.30
N ASN A 330 -29.07 -24.32 24.12
CA ASN A 330 -30.12 -25.32 23.84
C ASN A 330 -30.03 -26.01 22.46
N MET A 331 -28.91 -25.93 21.74
CA MET A 331 -28.74 -26.75 20.53
C MET A 331 -28.23 -28.15 20.90
N THR A 332 -28.95 -29.17 20.48
CA THR A 332 -28.55 -30.57 20.66
C THR A 332 -27.33 -30.87 19.78
N VAL A 333 -26.51 -31.83 20.22
CA VAL A 333 -25.25 -32.24 19.55
C VAL A 333 -25.46 -32.56 18.07
N ASP A 334 -26.63 -33.07 17.69
CA ASP A 334 -26.98 -33.37 16.29
C ASP A 334 -27.11 -32.11 15.42
N MET A 335 -27.58 -30.97 15.96
CA MET A 335 -27.68 -29.71 15.19
C MET A 335 -26.32 -29.02 15.02
N MET A 336 -25.37 -29.30 15.91
CA MET A 336 -23.98 -28.84 15.74
C MET A 336 -23.24 -29.65 14.67
N ALA A 337 -23.55 -30.94 14.52
CA ALA A 337 -22.98 -31.77 13.46
C ALA A 337 -23.46 -31.32 12.07
N ASP A 338 -24.76 -31.05 11.90
CA ASP A 338 -25.32 -30.55 10.63
C ASP A 338 -24.75 -29.17 10.22
N ALA A 339 -24.49 -28.28 11.18
CA ALA A 339 -23.89 -26.97 10.92
C ALA A 339 -22.40 -27.06 10.55
N MET A 340 -21.70 -28.09 11.02
CA MET A 340 -20.30 -28.34 10.67
C MET A 340 -20.18 -29.05 9.32
N GLU A 341 -21.11 -29.95 8.97
CA GLU A 341 -21.16 -30.58 7.63
C GLU A 341 -21.49 -29.55 6.54
N TYR A 342 -22.37 -28.58 6.79
CA TYR A 342 -22.68 -27.51 5.83
C TYR A 342 -21.48 -26.59 5.52
N ASN A 343 -20.54 -26.48 6.46
CA ASN A 343 -19.35 -25.64 6.31
C ASN A 343 -18.25 -26.33 5.50
N ASP A 344 -18.20 -27.67 5.52
CA ASP A 344 -17.26 -28.45 4.70
C ASP A 344 -17.74 -28.58 3.24
N ASP A 345 -19.05 -28.65 3.00
CA ASP A 345 -19.62 -28.73 1.65
C ASP A 345 -19.46 -27.43 0.84
N PHE A 346 -19.40 -26.26 1.49
CA PHE A 346 -19.12 -24.98 0.79
C PHE A 346 -17.73 -24.92 0.13
N TRP A 347 -16.76 -25.68 0.65
CA TRP A 347 -15.40 -25.76 0.09
C TRP A 347 -15.27 -26.82 -1.02
N SER A 348 -16.29 -27.67 -1.21
CA SER A 348 -16.24 -28.77 -2.18
C SER A 348 -16.45 -28.32 -3.63
N ASP A 349 -17.09 -27.17 -3.85
CA ASP A 349 -17.42 -26.64 -5.17
C ASP A 349 -16.22 -26.01 -5.92
N PHE A 350 -15.03 -26.01 -5.31
CA PHE A 350 -13.82 -25.38 -5.85
C PHE A 350 -12.54 -26.22 -5.67
N LYS A 351 -12.65 -27.55 -5.81
CA LYS A 351 -11.49 -28.46 -5.98
C LYS A 351 -11.21 -28.83 -7.43
#